data_AF-A0A1G0ILD8-F1
#
_entry.id   AF-A0A1G0ILD8-F1
#
_cell.length_a   1.000
_cell.length_b   1.000
_cell.length_c   1.000
_cell.angle_alpha   90.00
_cell.angle_beta   90.00
_cell.angle_gamma   90.00
#
_symmetry.space_group_name_H-M   'P 1'
#
loop_
_entity.id
_entity.type
_entity.pdbx_description
1 polymer ?
#
loop_
_entity_poly.entity_id
_entity_poly.type
_entity_poly.pdbx_seq_one_letter_code
_entity_poly.pdbx_strand_id
1 'polypeptide(L)'
;MKRWDADNMLEIGKKLFAKIHRQKKHANHNHDVHFMAREIDEWLPKGIQALIDGAYDPRCIKRNYFPDEVVDQLHISDRIFQHILLKQLKPTFKNVMNPNCYHLNGPTGVKYASQRIKQILEEEKPKYLLRVDIKSFYASIPKLNCYRTLKNIITTPK
;
A
#
# COMPACT_ATOMS: atom_id res chain seq x y z
N MET A 1 10.83 16.39 -14.46
CA MET A 1 10.41 14.97 -14.60
C MET A 1 9.05 14.83 -13.92
N LYS A 2 7.95 14.56 -14.65
CA LYS A 2 6.63 14.39 -14.02
C LYS A 2 6.66 13.12 -13.15
N ARG A 3 6.59 13.28 -11.83
CA ARG A 3 6.60 12.13 -10.90
C ARG A 3 5.37 11.25 -11.09
N TRP A 4 4.25 11.91 -11.38
CA TRP A 4 2.95 11.31 -11.64
C TRP A 4 2.76 11.05 -13.13
N ASP A 5 2.35 9.84 -13.45
CA ASP A 5 1.98 9.40 -14.79
C ASP A 5 0.49 9.04 -14.76
N ALA A 6 -0.34 9.99 -15.20
CA ALA A 6 -1.80 9.87 -15.07
C ALA A 6 -2.36 8.68 -15.86
N ASP A 7 -1.81 8.41 -17.05
CA ASP A 7 -2.24 7.31 -17.92
C ASP A 7 -1.90 5.97 -17.27
N ASN A 8 -0.67 5.82 -16.75
CA ASN A 8 -0.26 4.64 -16.02
C ASN A 8 -1.06 4.46 -14.71
N MET A 9 -1.32 5.54 -13.98
CA MET A 9 -2.15 5.52 -12.77
C MET A 9 -3.58 5.05 -13.07
N LEU A 10 -4.16 5.50 -14.19
CA LEU A 10 -5.48 5.08 -14.66
C LEU A 10 -5.51 3.60 -15.01
N GLU A 11 -4.50 3.12 -15.75
CA GLU A 11 -4.36 1.72 -16.11
C GLU A 11 -4.26 0.81 -14.87
N ILE A 12 -3.42 1.19 -13.90
CA ILE A 12 -3.28 0.48 -12.62
C ILE A 12 -4.60 0.46 -11.87
N GLY A 13 -5.29 1.60 -11.79
CA GLY A 13 -6.58 1.74 -11.13
C GLY A 13 -7.65 0.82 -11.74
N LYS A 14 -7.81 0.86 -13.07
CA LYS A 14 -8.76 0.02 -13.81
C LYS A 14 -8.47 -1.47 -13.61
N LYS A 15 -7.20 -1.89 -13.71
CA LYS A 15 -6.79 -3.28 -13.48
C LYS A 15 -7.13 -3.77 -12.07
N LEU A 16 -6.84 -2.97 -11.04
CA LEU A 16 -7.15 -3.33 -9.67
C LEU A 16 -8.66 -3.36 -9.42
N PHE A 17 -9.40 -2.36 -9.89
CA PHE A 17 -10.85 -2.31 -9.75
C PHE A 17 -11.51 -3.54 -10.41
N ALA A 18 -11.10 -3.91 -11.64
CA ALA A 18 -11.61 -5.08 -12.32
C ALA A 18 -11.37 -6.39 -11.53
N LYS A 19 -10.24 -6.50 -10.82
CA LYS A 19 -10.00 -7.61 -9.90
C LYS A 19 -10.95 -7.60 -8.71
N ILE A 20 -11.13 -6.45 -8.06
CA ILE A 20 -12.03 -6.29 -6.91
C ILE A 20 -13.48 -6.57 -7.31
N HIS A 21 -13.93 -6.02 -8.44
CA HIS A 21 -15.29 -6.21 -8.96
C HIS A 21 -15.57 -7.70 -9.24
N ARG A 22 -14.63 -8.42 -9.89
CA ARG A 22 -14.75 -9.87 -10.09
C ARG A 22 -14.86 -10.65 -8.78
N GLN A 23 -14.06 -10.30 -7.77
CA GLN A 23 -14.10 -10.94 -6.44
C GLN A 23 -15.42 -10.65 -5.71
N LYS A 24 -16.08 -9.52 -6.01
CA LYS A 24 -17.34 -9.10 -5.41
C LYS A 24 -18.55 -9.28 -6.34
N LYS A 25 -18.45 -10.12 -7.38
CA LYS A 25 -19.52 -10.35 -8.35
C LYS A 25 -20.87 -10.71 -7.69
N HIS A 26 -20.81 -11.51 -6.62
CA HIS A 26 -21.98 -12.00 -5.89
C HIS A 26 -22.33 -11.14 -4.65
N ALA A 27 -21.69 -9.99 -4.48
CA ALA A 27 -22.10 -9.04 -3.45
C ALA A 27 -23.53 -8.55 -3.74
N ASN A 28 -24.26 -8.18 -2.69
CA ASN A 28 -25.60 -7.61 -2.78
C ASN A 28 -25.66 -6.52 -3.87
N HIS A 29 -26.74 -6.47 -4.65
CA HIS A 29 -26.94 -5.49 -5.73
C HIS A 29 -26.74 -4.03 -5.28
N ASN A 30 -27.03 -3.71 -4.01
CA ASN A 30 -26.85 -2.40 -3.40
C ASN A 30 -25.43 -2.16 -2.85
N HIS A 31 -24.49 -3.05 -3.10
CA HIS A 31 -23.11 -2.89 -2.65
C HIS A 31 -22.37 -1.85 -3.52
N ASP A 32 -21.66 -0.91 -2.90
CA ASP A 32 -20.91 0.20 -3.52
C ASP A 32 -20.13 -0.18 -4.79
N VAL A 33 -19.46 -1.34 -4.79
CA VAL A 33 -18.71 -1.89 -5.94
C VAL A 33 -19.50 -1.86 -7.26
N HIS A 34 -20.82 -2.10 -7.25
CA HIS A 34 -21.64 -2.13 -8.46
C HIS A 34 -21.95 -0.72 -8.96
N PHE A 35 -22.21 0.23 -8.05
CA PHE A 35 -22.38 1.64 -8.40
C PHE A 35 -21.07 2.22 -8.94
N MET A 36 -19.97 1.96 -8.25
CA MET A 36 -18.64 2.37 -8.69
C MET A 36 -18.25 1.77 -10.05
N ALA A 37 -18.74 0.58 -10.41
CA ALA A 37 -18.45 -0.01 -11.71
C ALA A 37 -19.13 0.77 -12.86
N ARG A 38 -20.33 1.30 -12.63
CA ARG A 38 -21.07 2.11 -13.61
C ARG A 38 -20.41 3.46 -13.86
N GLU A 39 -19.84 4.04 -12.82
CA GLU A 39 -19.27 5.39 -12.83
C GLU A 39 -17.74 5.39 -12.92
N ILE A 40 -17.12 4.25 -13.28
CA ILE A 40 -15.66 4.09 -13.24
C ILE A 40 -14.91 5.11 -14.08
N ASP A 41 -15.44 5.46 -15.25
CA ASP A 41 -14.83 6.45 -16.14
C ASP A 41 -15.01 7.89 -15.64
N GLU A 42 -15.80 8.11 -14.58
CA GLU A 42 -15.94 9.40 -13.92
C GLU A 42 -15.11 9.50 -12.64
N TRP A 43 -15.34 8.61 -11.66
CA TRP A 43 -14.75 8.78 -10.33
C TRP A 43 -13.25 8.49 -10.31
N LEU A 44 -12.78 7.55 -11.14
CA LEU A 44 -11.37 7.15 -11.13
C LEU A 44 -10.47 8.23 -11.74
N PRO A 45 -10.74 8.79 -12.94
CA PRO A 45 -9.96 9.90 -13.47
C PRO A 45 -10.01 11.14 -12.57
N LYS A 46 -11.20 11.51 -12.07
CA LYS A 46 -11.36 12.66 -11.14
C LYS A 46 -10.53 12.47 -9.88
N GLY A 47 -10.54 11.28 -9.30
CA GLY A 47 -9.74 10.99 -8.10
C GLY A 47 -8.23 10.95 -8.36
N ILE A 48 -7.79 10.46 -9.53
CA ILE A 48 -6.37 10.53 -9.93
C ILE A 48 -5.93 11.98 -10.07
N GLN A 49 -6.73 12.83 -10.71
CA GLN A 49 -6.42 14.24 -10.84
C GLN A 49 -6.35 14.92 -9.45
N ALA A 50 -7.30 14.63 -8.56
CA ALA A 50 -7.26 15.12 -7.18
C ALA A 50 -6.02 14.66 -6.40
N LEU A 51 -5.52 13.44 -6.64
CA LEU A 51 -4.25 12.96 -6.05
C LEU A 51 -3.05 13.76 -6.56
N ILE A 52 -3.01 14.04 -7.87
CA ILE A 52 -1.93 14.80 -8.51
C ILE A 52 -1.89 16.23 -7.98
N ASP A 53 -3.06 16.85 -7.83
CA ASP A 53 -3.23 18.22 -7.37
C ASP A 53 -3.09 18.36 -5.85
N GLY A 54 -3.03 17.24 -5.11
CA GLY A 54 -2.99 17.22 -3.65
C GLY A 54 -4.30 17.62 -2.98
N ALA A 55 -5.41 17.62 -3.73
CA ALA A 55 -6.75 17.97 -3.27
C ALA A 55 -7.59 16.74 -2.86
N TYR A 56 -7.07 15.52 -3.06
CA TYR A 56 -7.78 14.30 -2.69
C TYR A 56 -7.86 14.14 -1.15
N ASP A 57 -9.09 14.06 -0.65
CA ASP A 57 -9.40 13.81 0.76
C ASP A 57 -9.88 12.35 0.96
N PRO A 58 -9.12 11.49 1.66
CA PRO A 58 -9.51 10.11 1.90
C PRO A 58 -10.68 10.00 2.89
N ARG A 59 -11.52 8.99 2.73
CA ARG A 59 -12.66 8.76 3.64
C ARG A 59 -12.16 8.18 4.96
N CYS A 60 -12.96 8.37 6.01
CA CYS A 60 -12.69 7.75 7.30
C CYS A 60 -12.69 6.21 7.20
N ILE A 61 -11.74 5.57 7.88
CA ILE A 61 -11.68 4.12 8.02
C ILE A 61 -12.91 3.66 8.82
N LYS A 62 -13.64 2.68 8.29
CA LYS A 62 -14.76 2.06 9.00
C LYS A 62 -14.25 0.92 9.87
N ARG A 63 -14.57 0.94 11.16
CA ARG A 63 -14.21 -0.13 12.11
C ARG A 63 -15.40 -1.05 12.31
N ASN A 64 -15.24 -2.31 11.93
CA ASN A 64 -16.24 -3.36 12.13
C ASN A 64 -15.85 -4.19 13.35
N TYR A 65 -16.82 -4.43 14.22
CA TYR A 65 -16.65 -5.24 15.42
C TYR A 65 -17.33 -6.59 15.20
N PHE A 66 -16.54 -7.66 15.25
CA PHE A 66 -17.00 -9.04 15.29
C PHE A 66 -16.70 -9.62 16.68
N PRO A 67 -17.35 -10.74 17.09
CA PRO A 67 -17.13 -11.31 18.42
C PRO A 67 -15.65 -11.62 18.73
N ASP A 68 -14.91 -12.10 17.72
CA ASP A 68 -13.52 -12.54 17.88
C ASP A 68 -12.49 -11.55 17.30
N GLU A 69 -12.93 -10.55 16.53
CA GLU A 69 -12.02 -9.65 15.83
C GLU A 69 -12.57 -8.25 15.60
N VAL A 70 -11.67 -7.28 15.50
CA VAL A 70 -11.97 -5.91 15.08
C VAL A 70 -11.27 -5.67 13.75
N VAL A 71 -12.04 -5.38 12.72
CA VAL A 71 -11.53 -5.23 11.35
C VAL A 71 -11.69 -3.77 10.90
N ASP A 72 -10.56 -3.14 10.60
CA ASP A 72 -10.52 -1.81 9.98
C ASP A 72 -10.63 -1.95 8.45
N GLN A 73 -11.66 -1.34 7.88
CA GLN A 73 -12.01 -1.43 6.47
C GLN A 73 -11.92 -0.07 5.76
N LEU A 74 -11.07 -0.02 4.73
CA LEU A 74 -11.00 1.11 3.80
C LEU A 74 -12.14 1.05 2.78
N HIS A 75 -12.62 2.23 2.36
CA HIS A 75 -13.48 2.32 1.20
C HIS A 75 -12.75 1.84 -0.07
N ILE A 76 -13.49 1.30 -1.04
CA ILE A 76 -12.92 0.69 -2.24
C ILE A 76 -12.08 1.69 -3.04
N SER A 77 -12.56 2.95 -3.17
CA SER A 77 -11.81 4.02 -3.85
C SER A 77 -10.46 4.25 -3.19
N ASP A 78 -10.44 4.36 -1.86
CA ASP A 78 -9.25 4.75 -1.11
C ASP A 78 -8.22 3.63 -1.14
N ARG A 79 -8.67 2.37 -1.10
CA ARG A 79 -7.81 1.20 -1.34
C ARG A 79 -7.16 1.23 -2.73
N ILE A 80 -7.90 1.66 -3.75
CA ILE A 80 -7.38 1.78 -5.11
C ILE A 80 -6.37 2.92 -5.21
N PHE A 81 -6.70 4.09 -4.67
CA PHE A 81 -5.82 5.26 -4.67
C PHE A 81 -4.53 5.01 -3.87
N GLN A 82 -4.60 4.37 -2.70
CA GLN A 82 -3.42 3.92 -1.96
C GLN A 82 -2.55 2.97 -2.79
N HIS A 83 -3.17 2.04 -3.54
CA HIS A 83 -2.42 1.13 -4.40
C HIS A 83 -1.74 1.84 -5.56
N ILE A 84 -2.43 2.79 -6.20
CA ILE A 84 -1.88 3.61 -7.28
C ILE A 84 -0.68 4.41 -6.76
N LEU A 85 -0.82 5.11 -5.64
CA LEU A 85 0.28 5.86 -5.01
C LEU A 85 1.46 4.94 -4.68
N LEU A 86 1.20 3.78 -4.07
CA LEU A 86 2.25 2.81 -3.76
C LEU A 86 3.02 2.38 -5.02
N LYS A 87 2.33 2.15 -6.14
CA LYS A 87 2.99 1.76 -7.40
C LYS A 87 3.88 2.87 -7.96
N GLN A 88 3.49 4.12 -7.80
CA GLN A 88 4.31 5.28 -8.21
C GLN A 88 5.53 5.47 -7.30
N LEU A 89 5.41 5.19 -6.00
CA LEU A 89 6.48 5.38 -5.01
C LEU A 89 7.45 4.20 -4.92
N LYS A 90 6.97 2.96 -5.17
CA LYS A 90 7.74 1.73 -4.97
C LYS A 90 9.09 1.70 -5.71
N PRO A 91 9.23 2.18 -6.96
CA PRO A 91 10.52 2.18 -7.64
C PRO A 91 11.62 2.92 -6.88
N THR A 92 11.27 3.97 -6.13
CA THR A 92 12.23 4.77 -5.36
C THR A 92 12.68 4.08 -4.07
N PHE A 93 11.91 3.12 -3.54
CA PHE A 93 12.22 2.47 -2.27
C PHE A 93 13.56 1.72 -2.31
N LYS A 94 13.98 1.18 -3.46
CA LYS A 94 15.29 0.52 -3.59
C LYS A 94 16.48 1.45 -3.27
N ASN A 95 16.30 2.76 -3.44
CA ASN A 95 17.34 3.78 -3.25
C ASN A 95 17.42 4.28 -1.80
N VAL A 96 16.41 3.99 -0.97
CA VAL A 96 16.26 4.55 0.38
C VAL A 96 16.17 3.46 1.45
N MET A 97 15.62 2.29 1.10
CA MET A 97 15.41 1.20 2.04
C MET A 97 16.69 0.38 2.22
N ASN A 98 16.88 -0.13 3.43
CA ASN A 98 17.95 -1.09 3.72
C ASN A 98 17.80 -2.34 2.83
N PRO A 99 18.90 -2.90 2.28
CA PRO A 99 18.86 -4.08 1.42
C PRO A 99 18.27 -5.33 2.12
N ASN A 100 18.31 -5.38 3.46
CA ASN A 100 17.69 -6.43 4.27
C ASN A 100 16.19 -6.17 4.57
N CYS A 101 15.56 -5.18 3.93
CA CYS A 101 14.13 -4.96 4.02
C CYS A 101 13.36 -5.82 3.00
N TYR A 102 12.90 -6.99 3.43
CA TYR A 102 12.20 -7.94 2.56
C TYR A 102 10.71 -7.61 2.32
N HIS A 103 10.16 -6.57 2.95
CA HIS A 103 8.74 -6.22 2.83
C HIS A 103 8.36 -5.85 1.38
N LEU A 104 9.31 -5.33 0.60
CA LEU A 104 9.07 -4.92 -0.80
C LEU A 104 8.82 -6.10 -1.74
N ASN A 105 9.27 -7.30 -1.38
CA ASN A 105 9.10 -8.52 -2.16
C ASN A 105 7.68 -9.11 -2.02
N GLY A 106 6.84 -8.58 -1.14
CA GLY A 106 5.48 -9.09 -0.92
C GLY A 106 5.49 -10.48 -0.29
N PRO A 107 4.61 -11.41 -0.71
CA PRO A 107 4.49 -12.74 -0.09
C PRO A 107 5.79 -13.56 -0.07
N THR A 108 6.68 -13.36 -1.05
CA THR A 108 7.98 -14.05 -1.10
C THR A 108 9.02 -13.46 -0.16
N GLY A 109 8.78 -12.28 0.42
CA GLY A 109 9.69 -11.61 1.33
C GLY A 109 10.01 -12.42 2.59
N VAL A 110 9.02 -13.14 3.13
CA VAL A 110 9.23 -14.02 4.30
C VAL A 110 10.19 -15.16 3.96
N LYS A 111 10.08 -15.73 2.76
CA LYS A 111 11.00 -16.78 2.30
C LYS A 111 12.43 -16.25 2.23
N TYR A 112 12.63 -15.08 1.63
CA TYR A 112 13.96 -14.48 1.51
C TYR A 112 14.57 -14.08 2.86
N ALA A 113 13.76 -13.52 3.75
CA ALA A 113 14.19 -13.20 5.11
C ALA A 113 14.66 -14.45 5.86
N SER A 114 13.85 -15.52 5.83
CA SER A 114 14.20 -16.80 6.47
C SER A 114 15.45 -17.44 5.87
N GLN A 115 15.60 -17.38 4.54
CA GLN A 115 16.81 -17.88 3.87
C GLN A 115 18.05 -17.10 4.29
N ARG A 116 17.98 -15.77 4.33
CA ARG A 116 19.11 -14.94 4.76
C ARG A 116 19.48 -15.21 6.22
N ILE A 117 18.49 -15.37 7.11
CA ILE A 117 18.74 -15.71 8.51
C ILE A 117 19.48 -17.05 8.61
N LYS A 118 19.03 -18.09 7.90
CA LYS A 118 19.71 -19.39 7.88
C LYS A 118 21.15 -19.28 7.40
N GLN A 119 21.38 -18.55 6.32
CA GLN A 119 22.71 -18.30 5.78
C GLN A 119 23.63 -17.64 6.82
N ILE A 120 23.17 -16.58 7.50
CA ILE A 120 23.94 -15.89 8.54
C ILE A 120 24.26 -16.83 9.71
N LEU A 121 23.32 -17.68 10.12
CA LEU A 121 23.53 -18.66 11.20
C LEU A 121 24.60 -19.71 10.84
N GLU A 122 24.69 -20.09 9.57
CA GLU A 122 25.66 -21.07 9.08
C GLU A 122 27.06 -20.45 8.86
N GLU A 123 27.11 -19.29 8.22
CA GLU A 123 28.36 -18.62 7.81
C GLU A 123 28.99 -17.83 8.96
N GLU A 124 28.22 -16.95 9.60
CA GLU A 124 28.72 -16.00 10.60
C GLU A 124 28.66 -16.57 12.03
N LYS A 125 27.81 -17.58 12.25
CA LYS A 125 27.64 -18.29 13.54
C LYS A 125 27.53 -17.35 14.74
N PRO A 126 26.60 -16.37 14.71
CA PRO A 126 26.47 -15.40 15.78
C PRO A 126 26.11 -16.09 17.10
N LYS A 127 26.75 -15.64 18.18
CA LYS A 127 26.53 -16.19 19.53
C LYS A 127 25.14 -15.86 20.09
N TYR A 128 24.53 -14.77 19.62
CA TYR A 128 23.26 -14.25 20.13
C TYR A 128 22.34 -13.79 18.99
N LEU A 129 21.03 -13.86 19.23
CA LEU A 129 20.00 -13.36 18.34
C LEU A 129 19.11 -12.37 19.10
N LEU A 130 18.85 -11.21 18.48
CA LEU A 130 17.89 -10.24 19.00
C LEU A 130 16.60 -10.31 18.20
N ARG A 131 15.49 -10.64 18.86
CA ARG A 131 14.13 -10.56 18.30
C ARG A 131 13.46 -9.30 18.83
N VAL A 132 13.15 -8.38 17.94
CA VAL A 132 12.45 -7.12 18.26
C VAL A 132 11.14 -7.08 17.50
N ASP A 133 10.07 -6.66 18.17
CA ASP A 133 8.78 -6.37 17.56
C ASP A 133 8.25 -5.02 18.08
N ILE A 134 7.53 -4.29 17.22
CA ILE A 134 6.98 -2.98 17.57
C ILE A 134 5.48 -3.13 17.80
N LYS A 135 5.08 -3.06 19.07
CA LYS A 135 3.67 -3.09 19.46
C LYS A 135 2.91 -1.96 18.77
N SER A 136 1.80 -2.31 18.11
CA SER A 136 0.92 -1.34 17.45
C SER A 136 1.67 -0.44 16.45
N PHE A 137 2.56 -1.01 15.64
CA PHE A 137 3.45 -0.30 14.70
C PHE A 137 2.82 0.93 14.05
N TYR A 138 1.72 0.77 13.30
CA TYR A 138 1.07 1.88 12.59
C TYR A 138 0.59 3.01 13.51
N ALA A 139 0.10 2.69 14.71
CA ALA A 139 -0.36 3.68 15.69
C ALA A 139 0.82 4.41 16.37
N SER A 140 2.00 3.78 16.41
CA SER A 140 3.20 4.34 17.03
C SER A 140 4.02 5.26 16.11
N ILE A 141 3.72 5.34 14.81
CA ILE A 141 4.47 6.17 13.86
C ILE A 141 4.21 7.66 14.11
N PRO A 142 5.22 8.47 14.45
CA PRO A 142 5.05 9.91 14.57
C PRO A 142 4.80 10.54 13.20
N LYS A 143 3.63 11.18 13.01
CA LYS A 143 3.20 11.75 11.72
C LYS A 143 4.25 12.67 11.10
N LEU A 144 4.82 13.59 11.89
CA LEU A 144 5.82 14.55 11.42
C LEU A 144 7.07 13.87 10.85
N ASN A 145 7.56 12.82 11.53
CA ASN A 145 8.74 12.08 11.07
C ASN A 145 8.43 11.30 9.80
N CYS A 146 7.23 10.70 9.72
CA CYS A 146 6.78 10.02 8.51
C CYS A 146 6.76 10.97 7.30
N TYR A 147 6.19 12.17 7.45
CA TYR A 147 6.16 13.16 6.37
C TYR A 147 7.55 13.61 5.92
N ARG A 148 8.49 13.83 6.86
CA ARG A 148 9.88 14.17 6.54
C ARG A 148 10.57 13.07 5.73
N THR A 149 10.41 11.82 6.15
CA THR A 149 10.95 10.66 5.42
C THR A 149 10.32 10.53 4.03
N LEU A 150 9.01 10.71 3.92
CA LEU A 150 8.31 10.69 2.64
C LEU A 150 8.78 11.79 1.69
N LYS A 151 9.03 13.00 2.20
CA LYS A 151 9.58 14.10 1.38
C LYS A 151 10.91 13.71 0.76
N ASN A 152 11.80 13.09 1.54
CA ASN A 152 13.08 12.60 1.04
C ASN A 152 12.89 11.56 -0.07
N ILE A 153 12.01 10.57 0.13
CA ILE A 153 11.66 9.57 -0.88
C ILE A 153 11.07 10.23 -2.15
N ILE A 154 10.28 11.29 -1.99
CA ILE A 154 9.67 12.01 -3.11
C ILE A 154 10.70 12.84 -3.90
N THR A 155 11.76 13.30 -3.26
CA THR A 155 12.86 14.01 -3.93
C THR A 155 13.90 13.07 -4.53
N THR A 156 13.98 11.81 -4.06
CA THR A 156 14.93 10.83 -4.59
C THR A 156 14.55 10.40 -6.02
N PRO A 157 15.51 10.36 -6.96
CA PRO A 157 15.31 9.84 -8.31
C PRO A 157 14.78 8.38 -8.32
N LYS A 158 14.09 8.00 -9.40
CA LYS A 158 13.59 6.63 -9.63
C LYS A 158 14.73 5.64 -9.92
#